data_AF-A0A8J2XCR2-F1
#
_entry.id   AF-A0A8J2XCR2-F1
#
_cell.length_a   1.000
_cell.length_b   1.000
_cell.length_c   1.000
_cell.angle_alpha   90.00
_cell.angle_beta   90.00
_cell.angle_gamma   90.00
#
_symmetry.space_group_name_H-M   'P 1'
#
loop_
_entity.id
_entity.type
_entity.pdbx_description
1 polymer ?
#
loop_
_entity_poly.entity_id
_entity_poly.type
_entity_poly.pdbx_seq_one_letter_code
_entity_poly.pdbx_strand_id
1 'polypeptide(L)' 'MKLAVDLSKDFLKFEQYCRIWGEVKLQNPTLAQARLGLIAIVQFVLRYLLREKLGLNPLIEL' A
#
# COMPACT_ATOMS: atom_id res chain seq x y z
N MET A 1 6.00 6.18 -15.78
CA MET A 1 4.52 6.08 -15.62
C MET A 1 4.01 4.66 -15.43
N LYS A 2 4.29 3.72 -16.34
CA LYS A 2 3.74 2.34 -16.29
C LYS A 2 3.91 1.64 -14.93
N LEU A 3 5.10 1.70 -14.33
CA LEU A 3 5.38 1.09 -13.03
C LEU A 3 4.45 1.59 -11.91
N ALA A 4 4.19 2.91 -11.83
CA ALA A 4 3.32 3.46 -10.79
C ALA A 4 1.87 3.00 -10.98
N VAL A 5 1.39 2.97 -12.23
CA VAL A 5 0.04 2.50 -12.58
C VAL A 5 -0.14 1.01 -12.28
N ASP A 6 0.83 0.19 -12.66
CA ASP A 6 0.78 -1.25 -12.44
C ASP A 6 0.85 -1.57 -10.93
N LEU A 7 1.75 -0.90 -10.20
CA LEU A 7 1.84 -1.01 -8.73
C LEU A 7 0.52 -0.61 -8.05
N SER A 8 -0.11 0.49 -8.45
CA SER A 8 -1.41 0.89 -7.90
C SER A 8 -2.50 -0.13 -8.18
N LYS A 9 -2.57 -0.69 -9.39
CA LYS A 9 -3.58 -1.71 -9.74
C LYS A 9 -3.42 -2.99 -8.92
N ASP A 10 -2.19 -3.46 -8.76
CA ASP A 10 -1.94 -4.67 -7.97
C ASP A 10 -2.13 -4.42 -6.47
N PHE A 11 -1.84 -3.21 -5.99
CA PHE A 11 -2.13 -2.82 -4.61
C PHE A 11 -3.64 -2.76 -4.32
N LEU A 12 -4.47 -2.26 -5.24
CA LEU A 12 -5.93 -2.30 -5.08
C LEU A 12 -6.47 -3.73 -4.96
N LYS A 13 -5.93 -4.67 -5.74
CA LYS A 13 -6.26 -6.10 -5.59
C LYS A 13 -5.83 -6.61 -4.23
N PHE A 14 -4.62 -6.26 -3.78
CA PHE A 14 -4.15 -6.63 -2.45
C PHE A 14 -5.12 -6.12 -1.37
N GLU A 15 -5.51 -4.85 -1.39
CA GLU A 15 -6.46 -4.28 -0.41
C GLU A 15 -7.83 -4.96 -0.45
N GLN A 16 -8.31 -5.33 -1.64
CA GLN A 16 -9.58 -6.05 -1.81
C GLN A 16 -9.57 -7.44 -1.16
N TYR A 17 -8.48 -8.20 -1.32
CA TYR A 17 -8.43 -9.61 -0.90
C TYR A 17 -7.72 -9.84 0.46
N CYS A 18 -6.84 -8.93 0.88
CA CYS A 18 -6.03 -9.09 2.08
C CYS A 18 -6.60 -8.30 3.26
N ARG A 19 -7.64 -8.86 3.90
CA ARG A 19 -8.25 -8.27 5.08
C ARG A 19 -7.25 -8.16 6.25
N ILE A 20 -7.08 -6.96 6.79
CA ILE A 20 -6.18 -6.72 7.94
C ILE A 20 -6.96 -6.78 9.26
N TRP A 21 -8.14 -6.17 9.26
CA TRP A 21 -8.95 -5.98 10.46
C TRP A 21 -9.99 -7.09 10.66
N GLY A 22 -10.54 -7.17 11.87
CA GLY A 22 -11.48 -8.22 12.26
C GLY A 22 -10.76 -9.52 12.62
N GLU A 23 -11.28 -10.65 12.13
CA GLU A 23 -10.80 -11.99 12.50
C GLU A 23 -9.30 -12.19 12.25
N VAL A 24 -8.76 -11.64 11.15
CA VAL A 24 -7.32 -11.79 10.84
C VAL A 24 -6.44 -11.17 11.92
N LYS A 25 -6.77 -9.98 12.43
CA LYS A 25 -6.00 -9.36 13.52
C LYS A 25 -6.10 -10.14 14.82
N LEU A 26 -7.28 -10.70 15.11
CA LEU A 26 -7.54 -11.43 16.35
C LEU A 26 -6.89 -12.82 16.35
N GLN A 27 -6.96 -13.53 15.23
CA GLN A 27 -6.49 -14.91 15.09
C GLN A 27 -5.04 -15.00 14.61
N ASN A 28 -4.57 -14.02 13.82
CA ASN A 28 -3.22 -13.99 13.27
C ASN A 28 -2.64 -12.56 13.25
N PRO A 29 -2.30 -12.01 14.42
CA PRO A 29 -1.81 -10.63 14.56
C PRO A 29 -0.52 -10.39 13.76
N THR A 30 0.37 -11.38 13.66
CA THR A 30 1.62 -11.28 12.88
C THR A 30 1.34 -11.09 11.39
N LEU A 31 0.36 -11.82 10.83
CA LEU A 31 -0.06 -11.63 9.44
C LEU A 31 -0.68 -10.25 9.21
N ALA A 32 -1.53 -9.80 10.14
CA ALA A 32 -2.11 -8.46 10.07
C ALA A 32 -1.03 -7.37 10.10
N GLN A 33 -0.03 -7.50 10.97
CA GLN A 33 1.11 -6.59 11.05
C GLN A 33 1.97 -6.63 9.78
N ALA A 34 2.24 -7.80 9.20
CA ALA A 34 2.99 -7.92 7.95
C ALA A 34 2.27 -7.22 6.78
N ARG A 35 0.93 -7.35 6.70
CA ARG A 35 0.11 -6.63 5.71
C ARG A 35 0.18 -5.12 5.90
N LEU A 36 0.12 -4.62 7.13
CA LEU A 36 0.31 -3.19 7.42
C LEU A 36 1.70 -2.70 7.00
N GLY A 37 2.75 -3.50 7.26
CA GLY A 37 4.10 -3.20 6.80
C GLY A 37 4.19 -3.08 5.28
N LEU A 38 3.54 -3.99 4.55
CA LEU A 38 3.47 -3.93 3.09
C LEU A 38 2.75 -2.66 2.59
N ILE A 39 1.64 -2.26 3.22
CA ILE A 39 0.96 -0.99 2.90
C ILE A 39 1.92 0.20 3.04
N ALA A 40 2.65 0.28 4.15
CA ALA A 40 3.60 1.37 4.38
C ALA A 40 4.70 1.43 3.31
N ILE A 41 5.23 0.27 2.90
CA ILE A 41 6.24 0.16 1.84
C ILE A 41 5.66 0.62 0.49
N VAL A 42 4.47 0.15 0.12
CA VAL A 42 3.84 0.53 -1.16
C VAL A 42 3.54 2.02 -1.20
N GLN A 43 3.01 2.59 -0.11
CA GLN A 43 2.78 4.03 0.00
C GLN A 43 4.08 4.82 -0.14
N PHE A 44 5.17 4.39 0.50
CA PHE A 44 6.47 5.01 0.35
C PHE A 44 6.97 4.98 -1.09
N VAL A 45 6.89 3.82 -1.76
CA VAL A 45 7.31 3.66 -3.16
C VAL A 45 6.46 4.52 -4.09
N LEU A 46 5.14 4.54 -3.92
CA LEU A 46 4.26 5.38 -4.73
C LEU A 46 4.56 6.87 -4.55
N ARG A 47 4.81 7.33 -3.31
CA ARG A 47 5.22 8.71 -3.03
C ARG A 47 6.54 9.05 -3.71
N TYR A 48 7.53 8.16 -3.63
CA TYR A 48 8.81 8.34 -4.32
C TYR A 48 8.62 8.42 -5.84
N LEU A 49 7.82 7.53 -6.44
CA LEU A 49 7.54 7.56 -7.87
C LEU A 49 6.81 8.84 -8.30
N LEU A 50 5.84 9.32 -7.50
CA LEU A 50 5.10 10.55 -7.79
C LEU A 50 6.01 11.79 -7.69
N ARG A 51 6.84 11.88 -6.66
CA ARG A 51 7.75 13.03 -6.46
C ARG A 51 8.88 13.02 -7.48
N GLU A 52 9.62 11.93 -7.59
CA GLU A 52 10.86 11.89 -8.37
C GLU A 52 10.65 11.69 -9.86
N LYS A 53 9.56 11.01 -10.26
CA LYS A 53 9.29 10.73 -11.69
C LYS A 53 8.25 11.64 -12.29
N LEU A 54 7.39 12.27 -11.49
CA LEU A 54 6.28 13.09 -11.99
C LEU A 54 6.32 14.53 -11.45
N GLY A 55 7.21 14.85 -10.50
CA GLY A 55 7.29 16.19 -9.90
C GLY A 55 6.06 16.55 -9.05
N LEU A 56 5.20 15.57 -8.76
CA LEU A 56 3.97 15.77 -8.01
C LEU A 56 4.25 15.58 -6.53
N ASN A 57 3.77 16.50 -5.70
CA ASN A 57 3.85 16.35 -4.25
C ASN A 57 2.55 15.68 -3.76
N PRO A 58 2.58 14.39 -3.38
CA PRO A 58 1.37 13.69 -2.98
C PRO A 58 0.80 14.28 -1.70
N LEU A 59 -0.50 14.58 -1.69
CA LEU A 59 -1.25 14.92 -0.47
C LEU A 59 -1.24 13.70 0.46
N ILE A 60 -0.81 13.92 1.70
CA ILE A 60 -0.86 12.90 2.75
C ILE A 60 -2.19 13.10 3.46
N GLU A 61 -3.17 12.27 3.17
CA GLU A 61 -4.30 12.09 4.09
C GLU A 61 -3.93 10.93 5.03
N LEU A 62 -3.98 11.23 6.33
CA LEU A 62 -3.64 10.32 7.43
C LEU A 62 -4.92 9.73 8.03
#